data_AF-A0A3S5CIE0-F1
#
_entry.id   AF-A0A3S5CIE0-F1
#
_cell.length_a   1.000
_cell.length_b   1.000
_cell.length_c   1.000
_cell.angle_alpha   90.00
_cell.angle_beta   90.00
_cell.angle_gamma   90.00
#
_symmetry.space_group_name_H-M   'P 1'
#
loop_
_entity.id
_entity.type
_entity.pdbx_description
1 polymer ?
#
loop_
_entity_poly.entity_id
_entity_poly.type
_entity_poly.pdbx_seq_one_letter_code
_entity_poly.pdbx_strand_id
1 'polypeptide(L)'
;MNKDPSGEHPDAYFVGYLAYVFWAFLFSGLCVLLVKMFAPYACGSGIPEIKTILSGFIIRGYLGKWTLLIKSVGMVLGVAAGLSLGKEGPMVHMAACCGNILAYLFPKYGRNEAKKRETNHFLTSDFIICLDALTFEQILSASAAAGVAVAFGAPIGGVLFSLEEASYYFPMKTMFRSFFCAMVSANILRMMNPFGVDHLVMFYVDYKAQWHVAELTLFAFLGLLGVSLFNCSPAIR
;
A
#
# COMPACT_ATOMS: atom_id res chain seq x y z
N MET A 1 29.05 7.04 -5.99
CA MET A 1 28.93 7.40 -7.43
C MET A 1 30.04 8.39 -7.74
N ASN A 2 31.26 7.91 -7.93
CA ASN A 2 32.36 8.77 -8.36
C ASN A 2 32.07 9.10 -9.84
N LYS A 3 31.76 10.37 -10.14
CA LYS A 3 31.73 10.83 -11.52
C LYS A 3 33.18 10.94 -11.94
N ASP A 4 33.75 9.91 -12.57
CA ASP A 4 35.01 10.06 -13.27
C ASP A 4 34.76 11.02 -14.45
N PRO A 5 35.39 12.21 -14.47
CA PRO A 5 35.15 13.22 -15.50
C PRO A 5 36.05 13.04 -16.72
N SER A 6 36.97 12.07 -16.71
CA SER A 6 37.81 11.71 -17.84
C SER A 6 37.27 10.44 -18.49
N GLY A 7 36.81 10.54 -19.74
CA GLY A 7 36.34 9.41 -20.55
C GLY A 7 37.46 8.47 -21.00
N GLU A 8 38.36 8.10 -20.08
CA GLU A 8 39.61 7.40 -20.36
C GLU A 8 39.45 5.88 -20.50
N HIS A 9 38.30 5.30 -20.09
CA HIS A 9 38.02 3.86 -20.19
C HIS A 9 36.60 3.55 -20.72
N PRO A 10 36.32 3.74 -22.02
CA PRO A 10 35.01 3.45 -22.63
C PRO A 10 34.59 1.97 -22.48
N ASP A 11 35.57 1.08 -22.37
CA ASP A 11 35.42 -0.35 -22.11
C ASP A 11 34.85 -0.62 -20.70
N ALA A 12 35.32 0.08 -19.67
CA ALA A 12 34.81 -0.07 -18.31
C ALA A 12 33.34 0.38 -18.18
N TYR A 13 32.97 1.48 -18.84
CA TYR A 13 31.57 1.92 -18.90
C TYR A 13 30.68 0.91 -19.63
N PHE A 14 31.17 0.34 -20.73
CA PHE A 14 30.42 -0.67 -21.49
C PHE A 14 30.20 -1.94 -20.67
N VAL A 15 31.22 -2.44 -19.98
CA VAL A 15 31.11 -3.60 -19.08
C VAL A 15 30.16 -3.31 -17.92
N GLY A 16 30.25 -2.13 -17.31
CA GLY A 16 29.33 -1.70 -16.24
C GLY A 16 27.87 -1.63 -16.71
N TYR A 17 27.63 -1.11 -17.92
CA TYR A 17 26.30 -1.07 -18.53
C TYR A 17 25.75 -2.47 -18.79
N LEU A 18 26.56 -3.38 -19.35
CA LEU A 18 26.14 -4.78 -19.56
C LEU A 18 25.82 -5.50 -18.25
N ALA A 19 26.64 -5.29 -17.21
CA ALA A 19 26.38 -5.84 -15.88
C ALA A 19 25.07 -5.31 -15.29
N TYR A 20 24.81 -4.00 -15.42
CA TYR A 20 23.55 -3.39 -14.99
C TYR A 20 22.34 -4.02 -15.69
N VAL A 21 22.40 -4.15 -17.02
CA VAL A 21 21.34 -4.76 -17.82
C VAL A 21 21.11 -6.21 -17.40
N PHE A 22 22.18 -6.99 -17.21
CA PHE A 22 22.09 -8.37 -16.76
C PHE A 22 21.41 -8.50 -15.39
N TRP A 23 21.82 -7.71 -14.40
CA TRP A 23 21.23 -7.73 -13.05
C TRP A 23 19.76 -7.29 -13.07
N ALA A 24 19.42 -6.27 -13.86
CA ALA A 24 18.04 -5.80 -14.00
C ALA A 24 17.13 -6.92 -14.58
N PHE A 25 17.58 -7.61 -15.63
CA PHE A 25 16.83 -8.74 -16.19
C PHE A 25 16.76 -9.93 -15.23
N LEU A 26 17.81 -10.21 -14.47
CA LEU A 26 17.84 -11.31 -13.50
C LEU A 26 16.83 -11.07 -12.36
N PHE A 27 16.83 -9.88 -11.74
CA PHE A 27 15.90 -9.58 -10.65
C PHE A 27 14.45 -9.43 -11.13
N SER A 28 14.24 -8.80 -12.29
CA SER A 28 12.90 -8.72 -12.90
C SER A 28 12.37 -10.11 -13.27
N GLY A 29 13.20 -10.95 -13.90
CA GLY A 29 12.87 -12.32 -14.24
C GLY A 29 12.52 -13.16 -13.01
N LEU A 30 13.33 -13.06 -11.94
CA LEU A 30 13.07 -13.76 -10.67
C LEU A 30 11.74 -13.30 -10.05
N CYS A 31 11.45 -11.99 -10.05
CA CYS A 31 10.20 -11.43 -9.56
C CYS A 31 9.00 -12.01 -10.31
N VAL A 32 9.03 -12.00 -11.65
CA VAL A 32 7.95 -12.54 -12.49
C VAL A 32 7.77 -14.05 -12.26
N LEU A 33 8.86 -14.81 -12.16
CA LEU A 33 8.81 -16.25 -11.90
C LEU A 33 8.17 -16.55 -10.54
N LEU A 34 8.56 -15.84 -9.47
CA LEU A 34 7.98 -16.02 -8.13
C LEU A 34 6.48 -15.73 -8.13
N VAL A 35 6.06 -14.63 -8.74
CA VAL A 35 4.63 -14.25 -8.80
C VAL A 35 3.83 -15.25 -9.62
N LYS A 36 4.33 -15.67 -10.80
CA LYS A 36 3.59 -16.61 -11.66
C LYS A 36 3.51 -18.02 -11.09
N MET A 37 4.56 -18.51 -10.43
CA MET A 37 4.62 -19.89 -9.94
C MET A 37 3.92 -20.08 -8.58
N PHE A 38 4.04 -19.14 -7.65
CA PHE A 38 3.57 -19.33 -6.28
C PHE A 38 2.25 -18.62 -5.95
N ALA A 39 2.06 -17.39 -6.44
CA ALA A 39 0.91 -16.57 -6.05
C ALA A 39 0.51 -15.59 -7.16
N PRO A 40 -0.26 -16.01 -8.17
CA PRO A 40 -0.67 -15.14 -9.28
C PRO A 40 -1.53 -13.95 -8.80
N TYR A 41 -2.21 -14.09 -7.66
CA TYR A 41 -2.95 -13.02 -7.00
C TYR A 41 -2.07 -11.89 -6.43
N ALA A 42 -0.74 -12.06 -6.37
CA ALA A 42 0.19 -11.02 -5.94
C ALA A 42 0.45 -9.95 -7.02
N CYS A 43 0.02 -10.18 -8.27
CA CYS A 43 0.13 -9.22 -9.37
C CYS A 43 -0.55 -7.88 -9.07
N GLY A 44 -0.03 -6.79 -9.66
CA GLY A 44 -0.65 -5.47 -9.62
C GLY A 44 -0.61 -4.77 -8.26
N SER A 45 -1.38 -3.68 -8.15
CA SER A 45 -1.45 -2.83 -6.94
C SER A 45 -2.13 -3.56 -5.77
N GLY A 46 -3.37 -3.98 -6.00
CA GLY A 46 -4.20 -4.68 -5.02
C GLY A 46 -5.33 -3.85 -4.42
N ILE A 47 -5.28 -2.52 -4.58
CA ILE A 47 -6.34 -1.60 -4.17
C ILE A 47 -7.71 -1.94 -4.81
N PRO A 48 -7.85 -2.12 -6.14
CA PRO A 48 -9.18 -2.33 -6.73
C PRO A 48 -9.83 -3.62 -6.24
N GLU A 49 -9.06 -4.69 -6.06
CA GLU A 49 -9.58 -5.95 -5.53
C GLU A 49 -9.96 -5.83 -4.05
N ILE A 50 -9.17 -5.11 -3.23
CA ILE A 50 -9.56 -4.81 -1.83
C ILE A 50 -10.88 -4.04 -1.79
N LYS A 51 -11.05 -3.05 -2.67
CA LYS A 51 -12.31 -2.32 -2.80
C LYS A 51 -13.47 -3.24 -3.16
N THR A 52 -13.27 -4.21 -4.05
CA THR A 52 -14.31 -5.21 -4.35
C THR A 52 -14.63 -6.11 -3.16
N ILE A 53 -13.63 -6.45 -2.34
CA ILE A 53 -13.80 -7.24 -1.11
C ILE A 53 -14.58 -6.46 -0.05
N LEU A 54 -14.26 -5.18 0.13
CA LEU A 54 -14.99 -4.28 1.03
C LEU A 54 -16.43 -4.02 0.55
N SER A 55 -16.66 -4.05 -0.77
CA SER A 55 -18.00 -3.97 -1.37
C SER A 55 -18.82 -5.26 -1.21
N GLY A 56 -18.23 -6.32 -0.63
CA GLY A 56 -18.90 -7.59 -0.32
C GLY A 56 -18.59 -8.76 -1.25
N PHE A 57 -17.73 -8.59 -2.26
CA PHE A 57 -17.32 -9.68 -3.16
C PHE A 57 -16.17 -10.50 -2.58
N ILE A 58 -16.38 -11.79 -2.36
CA ILE A 58 -15.36 -12.64 -1.74
C ILE A 58 -14.43 -13.25 -2.79
N ILE A 59 -13.18 -12.75 -2.87
CA ILE A 59 -12.12 -13.35 -3.69
C ILE A 59 -11.26 -14.25 -2.80
N ARG A 60 -11.44 -15.57 -2.94
CA ARG A 60 -10.72 -16.57 -2.13
C ARG A 60 -9.23 -16.54 -2.43
N GLY A 61 -8.41 -16.56 -1.39
CA GLY A 61 -6.94 -16.61 -1.51
C GLY A 61 -6.26 -15.28 -1.79
N TYR A 62 -7.00 -14.18 -1.99
CA TYR A 62 -6.44 -12.86 -2.25
C TYR A 62 -5.68 -12.28 -1.05
N LEU A 63 -6.32 -12.30 0.13
CA LEU A 63 -5.76 -11.87 1.41
C LEU A 63 -4.95 -12.98 2.11
N GLY A 64 -4.29 -13.84 1.33
CA GLY A 64 -3.57 -15.00 1.83
C GLY A 64 -2.18 -14.69 2.41
N LYS A 65 -1.65 -15.58 3.24
CA LYS A 65 -0.24 -15.51 3.70
C LYS A 65 0.77 -15.68 2.56
N TRP A 66 0.44 -16.49 1.55
CA TRP A 66 1.30 -16.70 0.38
C TRP A 66 1.36 -15.46 -0.51
N THR A 67 0.24 -14.74 -0.69
CA THR A 67 0.22 -13.49 -1.45
C THR A 67 1.03 -12.41 -0.73
N LEU A 68 0.89 -12.28 0.60
CA LEU A 68 1.72 -11.38 1.41
C LEU A 68 3.23 -11.63 1.20
N LEU A 69 3.67 -12.88 1.35
CA LEU A 69 5.09 -13.23 1.23
C LEU A 69 5.63 -12.94 -0.16
N ILE A 70 4.96 -13.43 -1.21
CA ILE A 70 5.43 -13.27 -2.59
C ILE A 70 5.36 -11.80 -3.02
N LYS A 71 4.34 -11.05 -2.61
CA LYS A 71 4.22 -9.61 -2.94
C LYS A 71 5.31 -8.78 -2.26
N SER A 72 5.67 -9.10 -1.01
CA SER A 72 6.76 -8.42 -0.30
C SER A 72 8.12 -8.65 -0.96
N VAL A 73 8.46 -9.92 -1.29
CA VAL A 73 9.71 -10.27 -1.97
C VAL A 73 9.74 -9.71 -3.40
N GLY A 74 8.62 -9.83 -4.13
CA GLY A 74 8.50 -9.30 -5.49
C GLY A 74 8.66 -7.79 -5.56
N MET A 75 8.15 -7.05 -4.57
CA MET A 75 8.35 -5.60 -4.49
C MET A 75 9.82 -5.24 -4.28
N VAL A 76 10.52 -5.94 -3.38
CA VAL A 76 11.96 -5.72 -3.15
C VAL A 76 12.77 -6.00 -4.42
N LEU A 77 12.48 -7.11 -5.11
CA LEU A 77 13.15 -7.47 -6.36
C LEU A 77 12.85 -6.49 -7.50
N GLY A 78 11.61 -5.99 -7.59
CA GLY A 78 11.22 -5.01 -8.60
C GLY A 78 11.91 -3.66 -8.41
N VAL A 79 12.03 -3.20 -7.15
CA VAL A 79 12.79 -1.98 -6.82
C VAL A 79 14.28 -2.20 -7.06
N ALA A 80 14.84 -3.35 -6.69
CA ALA A 80 16.24 -3.70 -6.94
C ALA A 80 16.58 -3.79 -8.43
N ALA A 81 15.61 -4.18 -9.28
CA ALA A 81 15.75 -4.20 -10.73
C ALA A 81 15.70 -2.79 -11.37
N GLY A 82 15.38 -1.74 -10.60
CA GLY A 82 15.25 -0.37 -11.12
C GLY A 82 13.99 -0.13 -11.94
N LEU A 83 12.95 -0.95 -11.78
CA LEU A 83 11.67 -0.74 -12.46
C LEU A 83 10.95 0.47 -11.89
N SER A 84 10.34 1.28 -12.76
CA SER A 84 9.50 2.41 -12.36
C SER A 84 8.14 1.93 -11.87
N LEU A 85 8.11 1.36 -10.66
CA LEU A 85 6.92 0.80 -10.02
C LEU A 85 6.59 1.56 -8.73
N GLY A 86 5.31 1.86 -8.53
CA GLY A 86 4.83 2.46 -7.28
C GLY A 86 4.72 1.43 -6.16
N LYS A 87 5.34 1.71 -5.00
CA LYS A 87 5.27 0.86 -3.79
C LYS A 87 3.99 1.05 -2.98
N GLU A 88 3.31 2.17 -3.20
CA GLU A 88 2.20 2.64 -2.38
C GLU A 88 1.02 1.66 -2.41
N GLY A 89 0.55 1.29 -3.61
CA GLY A 89 -0.56 0.35 -3.79
C GLY A 89 -0.30 -1.03 -3.19
N PRO A 90 0.84 -1.69 -3.51
CA PRO A 90 1.22 -2.95 -2.89
C PRO A 90 1.30 -2.91 -1.36
N MET A 91 1.71 -1.78 -0.77
CA MET A 91 1.80 -1.65 0.70
C MET A 91 0.43 -1.67 1.37
N VAL A 92 -0.59 -1.06 0.76
CA VAL A 92 -1.98 -1.15 1.23
C VAL A 92 -2.46 -2.59 1.25
N HIS A 93 -2.17 -3.35 0.18
CA HIS A 93 -2.57 -4.74 0.08
C HIS A 93 -1.81 -5.65 1.06
N MET A 94 -0.51 -5.46 1.23
CA MET A 94 0.26 -6.19 2.23
C MET A 94 -0.25 -5.92 3.65
N ALA A 95 -0.58 -4.66 3.98
CA ALA A 95 -1.17 -4.33 5.27
C ALA A 95 -2.54 -5.00 5.48
N ALA A 96 -3.41 -5.00 4.47
CA ALA A 96 -4.69 -5.70 4.50
C ALA A 96 -4.53 -7.23 4.70
N CYS A 97 -3.54 -7.86 4.04
CA CYS A 97 -3.22 -9.27 4.26
C CYS A 97 -2.74 -9.53 5.69
N CYS A 98 -1.88 -8.67 6.24
CA CYS A 98 -1.43 -8.76 7.63
C CYS A 98 -2.62 -8.65 8.60
N GLY A 99 -3.52 -7.69 8.39
CA GLY A 99 -4.74 -7.54 9.19
C GLY A 99 -5.63 -8.79 9.14
N ASN A 100 -5.80 -9.38 7.95
CA ASN A 100 -6.54 -10.63 7.79
C ASN A 100 -5.89 -11.81 8.53
N ILE A 101 -4.57 -11.99 8.40
CA ILE A 101 -3.84 -13.08 9.10
C ILE A 101 -3.90 -12.89 10.62
N LEU A 102 -3.72 -11.66 11.11
CA LEU A 102 -3.83 -11.35 12.53
C LEU A 102 -5.24 -11.61 13.07
N ALA A 103 -6.29 -11.34 12.29
CA ALA A 103 -7.66 -11.65 12.67
C ALA A 103 -7.87 -13.17 12.90
N TYR A 104 -7.25 -14.03 12.10
CA TYR A 104 -7.33 -15.49 12.29
C TYR A 104 -6.60 -16.01 13.53
N LEU A 105 -5.59 -15.29 14.05
CA LEU A 105 -4.85 -15.71 15.26
C LEU A 105 -5.68 -15.57 16.54
N PHE A 106 -6.76 -14.79 16.51
CA PHE A 106 -7.67 -14.65 17.64
C PHE A 106 -8.87 -15.60 17.46
N PRO A 107 -9.03 -16.66 18.30
CA PRO A 107 -10.08 -17.67 18.15
C PRO A 107 -11.50 -17.11 18.29
N LYS A 108 -11.63 -15.87 18.78
CA LYS A 108 -12.86 -15.06 18.78
C LYS A 108 -13.40 -14.74 17.38
N TYR A 109 -12.54 -14.75 16.36
CA TYR A 109 -12.86 -14.42 14.96
C TYR A 109 -12.76 -15.63 14.00
N GLY A 110 -12.11 -16.73 14.41
CA GLY A 110 -11.80 -17.87 13.54
C GLY A 110 -12.93 -18.88 13.28
N ARG A 111 -14.12 -18.74 13.88
CA ARG A 111 -15.23 -19.73 13.77
C ARG A 111 -16.39 -19.32 12.85
N ASN A 112 -16.33 -18.17 12.18
CA ASN A 112 -17.45 -17.64 11.41
C ASN A 112 -17.11 -17.34 9.95
N GLU A 113 -16.96 -18.39 9.14
CA GLU A 113 -17.21 -18.21 7.70
C GLU A 113 -18.70 -18.40 7.33
N ALA A 114 -19.51 -19.08 8.17
CA ALA A 114 -20.96 -19.24 7.92
C ALA A 114 -21.91 -19.33 9.13
N LYS A 115 -21.47 -19.42 10.41
CA LYS A 115 -22.37 -19.29 11.59
C LYS A 115 -22.62 -17.80 11.95
N LYS A 116 -22.97 -17.08 10.89
CA LYS A 116 -22.79 -15.65 10.60
C LYS A 116 -24.13 -14.87 10.65
N ARG A 117 -25.21 -15.40 11.25
CA ARG A 117 -26.50 -14.68 11.45
C ARG A 117 -27.33 -14.96 12.71
N GLU A 118 -27.32 -16.12 13.37
CA GLU A 118 -28.24 -16.34 14.51
C GLU A 118 -27.64 -17.27 15.58
N THR A 119 -28.01 -17.04 16.85
CA THR A 119 -27.70 -17.82 18.08
C THR A 119 -26.22 -17.82 18.52
N ASN A 120 -25.82 -17.28 19.67
CA ASN A 120 -26.41 -17.47 20.99
C ASN A 120 -25.92 -16.42 21.99
N HIS A 121 -26.85 -16.11 22.88
CA HIS A 121 -26.82 -15.19 24.00
C HIS A 121 -26.04 -15.77 25.19
N PHE A 122 -25.48 -14.88 26.01
CA PHE A 122 -25.08 -15.08 27.41
C PHE A 122 -23.72 -15.73 27.71
N LEU A 123 -22.66 -14.93 27.76
CA LEU A 123 -22.11 -14.39 29.03
C LEU A 123 -20.70 -13.78 28.83
N THR A 124 -20.47 -12.72 29.61
CA THR A 124 -19.20 -12.00 29.87
C THR A 124 -18.81 -10.87 28.90
N SER A 125 -19.21 -9.65 29.33
CA SER A 125 -18.49 -8.36 29.18
C SER A 125 -18.82 -7.50 27.94
N ASP A 126 -19.66 -6.49 28.18
CA ASP A 126 -20.39 -5.62 27.25
C ASP A 126 -19.58 -4.56 26.49
N PHE A 127 -18.63 -4.95 25.62
CA PHE A 127 -18.05 -3.99 24.65
C PHE A 127 -17.72 -4.54 23.26
N ILE A 128 -17.87 -5.86 23.00
CA ILE A 128 -17.14 -6.49 21.87
C ILE A 128 -18.00 -7.22 20.81
N ILE A 129 -19.31 -7.49 20.97
CA ILE A 129 -19.93 -8.62 20.23
C ILE A 129 -20.94 -8.31 19.09
N CYS A 130 -21.61 -7.15 18.98
CA CYS A 130 -22.45 -6.86 17.78
C CYS A 130 -21.64 -6.47 16.52
N LEU A 131 -20.33 -6.73 16.55
CA LEU A 131 -19.30 -6.22 15.66
C LEU A 131 -19.02 -7.15 14.45
N ASP A 132 -19.65 -8.33 14.33
CA ASP A 132 -19.00 -9.49 13.67
C ASP A 132 -19.05 -9.58 12.13
N ALA A 133 -19.93 -8.85 11.43
CA ALA A 133 -19.82 -8.65 9.96
C ALA A 133 -19.17 -7.30 9.61
N LEU A 134 -19.36 -6.31 10.48
CA LEU A 134 -18.75 -4.99 10.38
C LEU A 134 -17.24 -5.05 10.75
N THR A 135 -16.76 -6.06 11.48
CA THR A 135 -15.37 -6.19 11.96
C THR A 135 -14.40 -6.39 10.84
N PHE A 136 -14.72 -7.27 9.90
CA PHE A 136 -13.80 -7.61 8.83
C PHE A 136 -13.53 -6.39 7.96
N GLU A 137 -14.59 -5.68 7.56
CA GLU A 137 -14.50 -4.42 6.83
C GLU A 137 -13.74 -3.36 7.65
N GLN A 138 -14.03 -3.23 8.95
CA GLN A 138 -13.31 -2.31 9.85
C GLN A 138 -11.82 -2.65 9.99
N ILE A 139 -11.47 -3.94 10.09
CA ILE A 139 -10.09 -4.41 10.22
C ILE A 139 -9.35 -4.16 8.91
N LEU A 140 -9.96 -4.48 7.77
CA LEU A 140 -9.36 -4.22 6.46
C LEU A 140 -9.22 -2.73 6.19
N SER A 141 -10.22 -1.90 6.51
CA SER A 141 -10.13 -0.44 6.36
C SER A 141 -9.09 0.17 7.31
N ALA A 142 -9.02 -0.27 8.56
CA ALA A 142 -7.95 0.16 9.49
C ALA A 142 -6.56 -0.26 9.01
N SER A 143 -6.44 -1.48 8.47
CA SER A 143 -5.18 -2.01 7.92
C SER A 143 -4.77 -1.28 6.65
N ALA A 144 -5.71 -0.97 5.77
CA ALA A 144 -5.49 -0.17 4.56
C ALA A 144 -5.01 1.24 4.93
N ALA A 145 -5.68 1.90 5.88
CA ALA A 145 -5.27 3.21 6.39
C ALA A 145 -3.85 3.19 6.98
N ALA A 146 -3.51 2.16 7.76
CA ALA A 146 -2.16 1.97 8.29
C ALA A 146 -1.13 1.71 7.18
N GLY A 147 -1.48 0.90 6.17
CA GLY A 147 -0.62 0.65 5.01
C GLY A 147 -0.27 1.94 4.27
N VAL A 148 -1.27 2.79 3.98
CA VAL A 148 -1.06 4.11 3.36
C VAL A 148 -0.25 5.03 4.28
N ALA A 149 -0.54 5.03 5.58
CA ALA A 149 0.20 5.84 6.55
C ALA A 149 1.69 5.48 6.61
N VAL A 150 2.05 4.20 6.53
CA VAL A 150 3.44 3.72 6.46
C VAL A 150 4.06 4.05 5.11
N ALA A 151 3.29 3.96 4.02
CA ALA A 151 3.80 4.14 2.67
C ALA A 151 4.20 5.61 2.38
N PHE A 152 3.37 6.55 2.87
CA PHE A 152 3.57 7.99 2.68
C PHE A 152 4.09 8.74 3.92
N GLY A 153 4.10 8.14 5.11
CA GLY A 153 4.41 8.83 6.36
C GLY A 153 3.33 9.82 6.81
N ALA A 154 2.09 9.65 6.36
CA ALA A 154 0.99 10.59 6.58
C ALA A 154 -0.23 9.88 7.20
N PRO A 155 -0.37 9.83 8.54
CA PRO A 155 -1.42 9.06 9.20
C PRO A 155 -2.84 9.60 8.93
N ILE A 156 -3.01 10.93 8.87
CA ILE A 156 -4.30 11.55 8.52
C ILE A 156 -4.66 11.24 7.06
N GLY A 157 -3.69 11.37 6.16
CA GLY A 157 -3.87 11.07 4.74
C GLY A 157 -4.26 9.60 4.51
N GLY A 158 -3.67 8.66 5.26
CA GLY A 158 -4.04 7.25 5.19
C GLY A 158 -5.48 6.95 5.58
N VAL A 159 -5.99 7.61 6.63
CA VAL A 159 -7.39 7.46 7.05
C VAL A 159 -8.34 8.09 6.03
N LEU A 160 -8.02 9.28 5.52
CA LEU A 160 -8.81 9.95 4.49
C LEU A 160 -8.85 9.13 3.19
N PHE A 161 -7.73 8.55 2.77
CA PHE A 161 -7.70 7.66 1.63
C PHE A 161 -8.60 6.43 1.84
N SER A 162 -8.58 5.82 3.03
CA SER A 162 -9.45 4.68 3.34
C SER A 162 -10.94 5.07 3.34
N LEU A 163 -11.25 6.31 3.75
CA LEU A 163 -12.61 6.86 3.68
C LEU A 163 -13.08 7.11 2.24
N GLU A 164 -12.21 7.66 1.41
CA GLU A 164 -12.54 8.03 0.04
C GLU A 164 -12.61 6.81 -0.90
N GLU A 165 -11.64 5.91 -0.78
CA GLU A 165 -11.44 4.84 -1.76
C GLU A 165 -11.96 3.47 -1.29
N ALA A 166 -11.93 3.19 0.02
CA ALA A 166 -12.13 1.83 0.53
C ALA A 166 -13.56 1.55 1.04
N SER A 167 -14.28 2.53 1.61
CA SER A 167 -15.61 2.31 2.20
C SER A 167 -16.57 3.49 2.00
N TYR A 168 -17.76 3.24 1.44
CA TYR A 168 -18.81 4.26 1.27
C TYR A 168 -19.45 4.74 2.58
N TYR A 169 -19.52 3.86 3.58
CA TYR A 169 -20.12 4.15 4.87
C TYR A 169 -19.14 3.80 5.99
N PHE A 170 -18.63 4.83 6.66
CA PHE A 170 -17.63 4.65 7.70
C PHE A 170 -18.08 5.27 9.02
N PRO A 171 -18.43 4.44 10.04
CA PRO A 171 -18.91 4.96 11.30
C PRO A 171 -17.78 5.69 12.04
N MET A 172 -18.12 6.80 12.70
CA MET A 172 -17.15 7.66 13.42
C MET A 172 -16.29 6.88 14.43
N LYS A 173 -16.85 5.83 15.07
CA LYS A 173 -16.12 4.97 16.00
C LYS A 173 -14.97 4.21 15.33
N THR A 174 -15.16 3.77 14.07
CA THR A 174 -14.11 3.09 13.31
C THR A 174 -13.07 4.08 12.83
N MET A 175 -13.46 5.31 12.52
CA MET A 175 -12.53 6.38 12.14
C MET A 175 -11.50 6.70 13.19
N PHE A 176 -11.93 6.85 14.45
CA PHE A 176 -10.96 7.08 15.52
C PHE A 176 -10.04 5.87 15.75
N ARG A 177 -10.55 4.64 15.54
CA ARG A 177 -9.74 3.40 15.67
C ARG A 177 -8.71 3.26 14.55
N SER A 178 -9.10 3.51 13.29
CA SER A 178 -8.18 3.49 12.15
C SER A 178 -7.15 4.60 12.23
N PHE A 179 -7.54 5.78 12.72
CA PHE A 179 -6.62 6.88 12.99
C PHE A 179 -5.56 6.53 14.04
N PHE A 180 -5.97 5.94 15.16
CA PHE A 180 -5.02 5.48 16.17
C PHE A 180 -4.06 4.41 15.61
N CYS A 181 -4.57 3.45 14.83
CA CYS A 181 -3.76 2.44 14.16
C CYS A 181 -2.74 3.07 13.19
N ALA A 182 -3.18 4.00 12.34
CA ALA A 182 -2.33 4.74 11.41
C ALA A 182 -1.25 5.54 12.14
N MET A 183 -1.59 6.24 13.23
CA MET A 183 -0.61 6.96 14.04
C MET A 183 0.43 6.04 14.66
N VAL A 184 0.02 4.91 15.24
CA VAL A 184 0.97 3.94 15.81
C VAL A 184 1.90 3.39 14.73
N SER A 185 1.37 3.02 13.57
CA SER A 185 2.19 2.52 12.45
C SER A 185 3.22 3.54 11.96
N ALA A 186 2.82 4.81 11.82
CA ALA A 186 3.68 5.91 11.42
C ALA A 186 4.76 6.22 12.48
N ASN A 187 4.40 6.19 13.77
CA ASN A 187 5.37 6.37 14.85
C ASN A 187 6.38 5.22 14.93
N ILE A 188 5.94 3.97 14.74
CA ILE A 188 6.86 2.82 14.68
C ILE A 188 7.85 2.99 13.53
N LEU A 189 7.38 3.39 12.34
CA LEU A 189 8.25 3.66 11.20
C LEU A 189 9.25 4.78 11.53
N ARG A 190 8.81 5.84 12.20
CA ARG A 190 9.67 6.93 12.67
C ARG A 190 10.77 6.43 13.62
N MET A 191 10.39 5.59 14.59
CA MET A 191 11.31 5.04 15.59
C MET A 191 12.34 4.12 14.98
N MET A 192 11.97 3.36 13.94
CA MET A 192 12.90 2.46 13.24
C MET A 192 13.96 3.23 12.42
N ASN A 193 13.64 4.45 11.98
CA ASN A 193 14.49 5.35 11.20
C ASN A 193 15.42 4.63 10.19
N PRO A 194 14.87 3.90 9.20
CA PRO A 194 15.67 3.04 8.32
C PRO A 194 16.67 3.81 7.44
N PHE A 195 16.44 5.11 7.23
CA PHE A 195 17.28 5.96 6.37
C PHE A 195 18.18 6.93 7.14
N GLY A 196 18.09 6.96 8.48
CA GLY A 196 18.85 7.90 9.32
C GLY A 196 18.46 9.36 9.13
N VAL A 197 17.28 9.65 8.59
CA VAL A 197 16.77 11.02 8.39
C VAL A 197 15.66 11.33 9.39
N ASP A 198 15.64 12.54 9.93
CA ASP A 198 14.67 12.93 10.97
C ASP A 198 13.24 13.19 10.44
N HIS A 199 13.07 13.18 9.11
CA HIS A 199 11.80 13.41 8.45
C HIS A 199 11.08 12.10 8.13
N LEU A 200 9.80 12.03 8.51
CA LEU A 200 8.95 10.85 8.28
C LEU A 200 8.51 10.71 6.81
N VAL A 201 8.41 11.82 6.09
CA VAL A 201 7.92 11.90 4.71
C VAL A 201 9.10 11.99 3.75
N MET A 202 9.08 11.18 2.69
CA MET A 202 10.17 11.09 1.71
C MET A 202 10.36 12.39 0.91
N PHE A 203 9.30 13.20 0.78
CA PHE A 203 9.30 14.48 0.07
C PHE A 203 9.20 15.62 1.08
N TYR A 204 10.33 16.01 1.66
CA TYR A 204 10.44 17.23 2.45
C TYR A 204 10.90 18.38 1.56
N VAL A 205 10.19 19.50 1.59
CA VAL A 205 10.49 20.70 0.79
C VAL A 205 10.55 21.90 1.72
N ASP A 206 11.72 22.55 1.77
CA ASP A 206 11.89 23.85 2.42
C ASP A 206 11.46 24.97 1.46
N TYR A 207 10.32 25.60 1.77
CA TYR A 207 9.83 26.72 0.98
C TYR A 207 10.69 27.97 1.20
N LYS A 208 11.39 28.40 0.14
CA LYS A 208 12.16 29.66 0.15
C LYS A 208 11.36 30.88 -0.27
N ALA A 209 10.20 30.69 -0.90
CA ALA A 209 9.31 31.75 -1.37
C ALA A 209 7.85 31.37 -1.12
N GLN A 210 6.99 32.37 -0.93
CA GLN A 210 5.54 32.20 -0.78
C GLN A 210 4.87 32.20 -2.15
N TRP A 211 3.76 31.47 -2.28
CA TRP A 211 2.98 31.41 -3.52
C TRP A 211 2.27 32.73 -3.79
N HIS A 212 2.15 33.08 -5.06
CA HIS A 212 1.39 34.24 -5.50
C HIS A 212 0.04 33.81 -6.10
N VAL A 213 -1.02 34.58 -5.88
CA VAL A 213 -2.38 34.24 -6.35
C VAL A 213 -2.45 34.08 -7.87
N ALA A 214 -1.61 34.81 -8.62
CA ALA A 214 -1.53 34.70 -10.08
C ALA A 214 -1.06 33.31 -10.55
N GLU A 215 -0.25 32.60 -9.75
CA GLU A 215 0.25 31.26 -10.05
C GLU A 215 -0.85 30.19 -9.95
N LEU A 216 -1.94 30.48 -9.23
CA LEU A 216 -3.10 29.57 -9.11
C LEU A 216 -3.74 29.29 -10.47
N THR A 217 -3.76 30.27 -11.37
CA THR A 217 -4.25 30.10 -12.74
C THR A 217 -3.41 29.10 -13.53
N LEU A 218 -2.09 29.12 -13.34
CA LEU A 218 -1.18 28.15 -13.97
C LEU A 218 -1.37 26.75 -13.38
N PHE A 219 -1.56 26.63 -12.05
CA PHE A 219 -1.89 25.34 -11.42
C PHE A 219 -3.22 24.77 -11.92
N ALA A 220 -4.24 25.59 -12.11
CA ALA A 220 -5.52 25.16 -12.66
C ALA A 220 -5.38 24.66 -14.10
N PHE A 221 -4.60 25.36 -14.95
CA PHE A 221 -4.34 24.94 -16.32
C PHE A 221 -3.55 23.62 -16.39
N LEU A 222 -2.52 23.45 -15.54
CA LEU A 222 -1.79 22.19 -15.41
C LEU A 222 -2.70 21.04 -14.96
N GLY A 223 -3.64 21.30 -14.04
CA GLY A 223 -4.66 20.32 -13.63
C GLY A 223 -5.54 19.87 -14.80
N LEU A 224 -6.02 20.81 -15.62
CA LEU A 224 -6.82 20.51 -16.82
C LEU A 224 -6.04 19.71 -17.86
N LEU A 225 -4.78 20.07 -18.10
CA LEU A 225 -3.89 19.31 -18.99
C LEU A 225 -3.66 17.88 -18.47
N GLY A 226 -3.46 17.71 -17.16
CA GLY A 226 -3.32 16.41 -16.52
C GLY A 226 -4.54 15.51 -16.78
N VAL A 227 -5.74 16.00 -16.49
CA VAL A 227 -6.99 15.25 -16.72
C VAL A 227 -7.17 14.90 -18.21
N SER A 228 -6.86 15.84 -19.11
CA SER A 228 -7.00 15.64 -20.56
C SER A 228 -6.03 14.59 -21.10
N LEU A 229 -4.79 14.56 -20.59
CA LEU A 229 -3.79 13.56 -20.97
C LEU A 229 -4.14 12.17 -20.44
N PHE A 230 -4.62 12.06 -19.19
CA PHE A 230 -5.01 10.78 -18.61
C PHE A 230 -6.24 10.17 -19.29
N ASN A 231 -7.24 10.97 -19.67
CA ASN A 231 -8.40 10.48 -20.43
C ASN A 231 -8.05 9.95 -21.84
N CYS A 232 -6.89 10.35 -22.38
CA CYS A 232 -6.44 9.95 -23.72
C CYS A 232 -5.62 8.64 -23.71
N SER A 233 -5.26 8.10 -22.53
CA SER A 233 -4.51 6.84 -22.44
C SER A 233 -5.45 5.63 -22.50
N PRO A 234 -5.45 4.81 -23.57
CA PRO A 234 -6.34 3.64 -23.69
C PRO A 234 -5.95 2.48 -22.75
N ALA A 235 -4.91 2.61 -21.93
CA ALA A 235 -4.34 1.53 -21.13
C ALA A 235 -4.99 1.34 -19.75
N ILE A 236 -5.95 2.19 -19.34
CA ILE A 236 -6.59 2.14 -18.00
C ILE A 236 -8.12 1.97 -18.11
N ARG A 237 -8.61 1.44 -19.23
CA ARG A 237 -10.03 1.06 -19.39
C ARG A 237 -10.18 -0.45 -19.41
#